data_AF-A0A951AYZ3-F1
#
_entry.id   AF-A0A951AYZ3-F1
#
_cell.length_a   1.000
_cell.length_b   1.000
_cell.length_c   1.000
_cell.angle_alpha   90.00
_cell.angle_beta   90.00
_cell.angle_gamma   90.00
#
_symmetry.space_group_name_H-M   'P 1'
#
loop_
_entity.id
_entity.type
_entity.pdbx_description
1 polymer ?
#
loop_
_entity_poly.entity_id
_entity_poly.type
_entity_poly.pdbx_seq_one_letter_code
_entity_poly.pdbx_strand_id
1 'polypeptide(L)'
;AYWRLEERIKDLESLTGSTMGADGSIFAIRRALHRPPPPDIIDDMFVSLSILCGGHRVVRAPDAFAFEQTTSRSGEEFRRKIRISCQAFNVHRLLWPRLRALPLLDRYKYVSHKLLRWVAVYFLLLAGLCAAAGFARLGWWIAFALTLAAGALPVAGLLTRGGPLRKLADVMLAFAATGIGVLRSVRGDRFQIWTPPASARGGERTEGAS
;
A
#
# COMPACT_ATOMS: atom_id res chain seq x y z
N ALA A 1 -7.94 15.93 -1.64
CA ALA A 1 -9.10 15.26 -2.27
C ALA A 1 -9.09 13.76 -1.98
N TYR A 2 -8.05 13.01 -2.41
CA TYR A 2 -7.94 11.56 -2.18
C TYR A 2 -8.02 11.13 -0.71
N TRP A 3 -7.28 11.79 0.19
CA TRP A 3 -7.28 11.44 1.62
C TRP A 3 -8.67 11.50 2.26
N ARG A 4 -9.42 12.58 1.99
CA ARG A 4 -10.80 12.73 2.46
C ARG A 4 -11.73 11.62 1.96
N LEU A 5 -11.49 11.12 0.75
CA LEU A 5 -12.23 9.98 0.22
C LEU A 5 -11.89 8.71 1.00
N GLU A 6 -10.60 8.42 1.22
CA GLU A 6 -10.17 7.24 2.00
C GLU A 6 -10.75 7.27 3.43
N GLU A 7 -10.73 8.42 4.10
CA GLU A 7 -11.34 8.60 5.43
C GLU A 7 -12.84 8.33 5.41
N ARG A 8 -13.56 8.92 4.44
CA ARG A 8 -15.01 8.72 4.33
C ARG A 8 -15.35 7.25 4.08
N ILE A 9 -14.53 6.51 3.34
CA ILE A 9 -14.80 5.08 3.16
C ILE A 9 -14.50 4.31 4.44
N LYS A 10 -13.42 4.63 5.17
CA LYS A 10 -13.17 4.04 6.50
C LYS A 10 -14.33 4.29 7.47
N ASP A 11 -14.97 5.46 7.42
CA ASP A 11 -16.18 5.74 8.20
C ASP A 11 -17.32 4.79 7.84
N LEU A 12 -17.60 4.67 6.54
CA LEU A 12 -18.65 3.78 6.04
C LEU A 12 -18.36 2.31 6.37
N GLU A 13 -17.10 1.87 6.30
CA GLU A 13 -16.71 0.51 6.69
C GLU A 13 -16.97 0.25 8.18
N SER A 14 -16.62 1.21 9.04
CA SER A 14 -16.84 1.15 10.49
C SER A 14 -18.33 1.12 10.83
N LEU A 15 -19.13 1.97 10.18
CA LEU A 15 -20.59 2.02 10.34
C LEU A 15 -21.27 0.71 9.90
N THR A 16 -20.71 0.04 8.91
CA THR A 16 -21.24 -1.21 8.35
C THR A 16 -20.60 -2.47 8.92
N GLY A 17 -19.96 -2.37 10.10
CA GLY A 17 -19.39 -3.52 10.81
C GLY A 17 -17.97 -3.25 11.27
N SER A 18 -17.01 -3.45 10.37
CA SER A 18 -15.58 -3.28 10.65
C SER A 18 -14.83 -2.61 9.51
N THR A 19 -13.77 -1.89 9.85
CA THR A 19 -12.75 -1.39 8.92
C THR A 19 -11.81 -2.51 8.51
N MET A 20 -11.26 -2.41 7.29
CA MET A 20 -10.35 -3.44 6.74
C MET A 20 -8.90 -3.24 7.19
N GLY A 21 -8.69 -3.21 8.50
CA GLY A 21 -7.37 -3.08 9.13
C GLY A 21 -7.21 -1.79 9.92
N ALA A 22 -6.22 -1.80 10.82
CA ALA A 22 -5.83 -0.68 11.65
C ALA A 22 -4.88 0.28 10.90
N ASP A 23 -4.73 1.48 11.45
CA ASP A 23 -3.67 2.40 11.05
C ASP A 23 -2.40 2.06 11.82
N GLY A 24 -1.28 1.90 11.12
CA GLY A 24 0.01 1.59 11.75
C GLY A 24 0.56 2.72 12.60
N SER A 25 0.07 3.95 12.39
CA SER A 25 0.46 5.11 13.19
C SER A 25 -0.16 5.09 14.60
N ILE A 26 -1.39 4.58 14.73
CA ILE A 26 -2.11 4.51 16.00
C ILE A 26 -3.27 3.50 15.95
N PHE A 27 -3.26 2.54 16.87
CA PHE A 27 -4.39 1.66 17.12
C PHE A 27 -4.36 1.11 18.55
N ALA A 28 -5.53 0.67 19.04
CA ALA A 28 -5.68 0.06 20.35
C ALA A 28 -6.45 -1.25 20.26
N ILE A 29 -6.06 -2.23 21.07
CA ILE A 29 -6.71 -3.54 21.14
C ILE A 29 -6.89 -3.95 22.60
N ARG A 30 -7.86 -4.83 22.85
CA ARG A 30 -7.97 -5.49 24.15
C ARG A 30 -6.81 -6.47 24.30
N ARG A 31 -6.13 -6.45 25.46
CA ARG A 31 -4.99 -7.35 25.75
C ARG A 31 -5.31 -8.84 25.49
N ALA A 32 -6.51 -9.28 25.86
CA ALA A 32 -6.97 -10.66 25.66
C ALA A 32 -7.09 -11.07 24.17
N LEU A 33 -7.16 -10.10 23.25
CA LEU A 33 -7.26 -10.33 21.80
C LEU A 33 -5.91 -10.27 21.09
N HIS A 34 -4.86 -9.84 21.78
CA HIS A 34 -3.53 -9.74 21.20
C HIS A 34 -2.96 -11.13 20.92
N ARG A 35 -2.54 -11.36 19.68
CA ARG A 35 -1.77 -12.53 19.26
C ARG A 35 -0.54 -12.03 18.53
N PRO A 36 0.67 -12.38 18.98
CA PRO A 36 1.88 -11.88 18.34
C PRO A 36 1.93 -12.32 16.87
N PRO A 37 2.35 -11.43 15.94
CA PRO A 37 2.59 -11.81 14.57
C PRO A 37 3.75 -12.81 14.50
N PRO A 38 3.81 -13.64 13.44
CA PRO A 38 5.02 -14.37 13.11
C PRO A 38 6.23 -13.40 12.99
N PRO A 39 7.46 -13.86 13.28
CA PRO A 39 8.64 -12.99 13.41
C PRO A 39 9.02 -12.14 12.18
N ASP A 40 8.41 -12.40 11.03
CA ASP A 40 8.73 -11.81 9.73
C ASP A 40 7.57 -11.02 9.10
N ILE A 41 6.52 -10.75 9.88
CA ILE A 41 5.27 -10.15 9.44
C ILE A 41 5.04 -8.80 10.09
N ILE A 42 4.41 -7.87 9.36
CA ILE A 42 3.97 -6.58 9.93
C ILE A 42 2.92 -6.82 11.02
N ASP A 43 3.12 -6.14 12.15
CA ASP A 43 2.25 -6.22 13.31
C ASP A 43 0.84 -5.63 13.08
N ASP A 44 0.72 -4.38 12.62
CA ASP A 44 -0.56 -3.65 12.57
C ASP A 44 -1.66 -4.36 11.75
N MET A 45 -1.35 -4.75 10.51
CA MET A 45 -2.29 -5.37 9.60
C MET A 45 -2.55 -6.82 9.99
N PHE A 46 -1.53 -7.54 10.47
CA PHE A 46 -1.72 -8.91 10.96
C PHE A 46 -2.64 -8.94 12.16
N VAL A 47 -2.36 -8.11 13.17
CA VAL A 47 -3.13 -8.05 14.42
C VAL A 47 -4.56 -7.63 14.14
N SER A 48 -4.78 -6.54 13.41
CA SER A 48 -6.13 -6.04 13.13
C SER A 48 -6.96 -7.03 12.30
N LEU A 49 -6.40 -7.63 11.25
CA LEU A 49 -7.10 -8.64 10.45
C LEU A 49 -7.29 -9.96 11.21
N SER A 50 -6.38 -10.34 12.10
CA SER A 50 -6.54 -11.53 12.94
C SER A 50 -7.69 -11.38 13.94
N ILE A 51 -7.85 -10.18 14.52
CA ILE A 51 -8.98 -9.84 15.38
C ILE A 51 -10.29 -9.89 14.59
N LEU A 52 -10.32 -9.32 13.39
CA LEU A 52 -11.46 -9.41 12.48
C LEU A 52 -11.82 -10.87 12.14
N CYS A 53 -10.83 -11.68 11.78
CA CYS A 53 -11.01 -13.10 11.51
C CYS A 53 -11.45 -13.91 12.75
N GLY A 54 -11.21 -13.38 13.96
CA GLY A 54 -11.70 -13.94 15.22
C GLY A 54 -13.17 -13.60 15.54
N GLY A 55 -13.86 -12.90 14.64
CA GLY A 55 -15.26 -12.49 14.82
C GLY A 55 -15.44 -11.21 15.64
N HIS A 56 -14.36 -10.50 15.93
CA HIS A 56 -14.42 -9.20 16.61
C HIS A 56 -14.51 -8.05 15.61
N ARG A 57 -14.94 -6.90 16.10
CA ARG A 57 -15.05 -5.69 15.29
C ARG A 57 -13.79 -4.84 15.37
N VAL A 58 -13.40 -4.29 14.23
CA VAL A 58 -12.34 -3.26 14.12
C VAL A 58 -13.04 -1.96 13.74
N VAL A 59 -13.03 -0.98 14.62
CA VAL A 59 -13.79 0.27 14.45
C VAL A 59 -12.86 1.47 14.39
N ARG A 60 -13.26 2.50 13.63
CA ARG A 60 -12.55 3.77 13.61
C ARG A 60 -12.91 4.59 14.86
N ALA A 61 -11.90 5.16 15.50
CA ALA A 61 -12.06 6.21 16.52
C ALA A 61 -11.79 7.58 15.86
N PRO A 62 -12.82 8.43 15.64
CA PRO A 62 -12.64 9.70 14.93
C PRO A 62 -11.78 10.71 15.71
N ASP A 63 -11.72 10.57 17.04
CA ASP A 63 -11.01 11.49 17.94
C ASP A 63 -9.55 11.07 18.21
N ALA A 64 -9.09 9.96 17.60
CA ALA A 64 -7.72 9.47 17.74
C ALA A 64 -6.84 9.99 16.60
N PHE A 65 -5.82 10.78 16.94
CA PHE A 65 -4.90 11.39 15.98
C PHE A 65 -3.45 10.97 16.24
N ALA A 66 -2.71 10.72 15.17
CA ALA A 66 -1.27 10.51 15.19
C ALA A 66 -0.61 11.39 14.14
N PHE A 67 0.56 11.93 14.49
CA PHE A 67 1.36 12.79 13.62
C PHE A 67 2.67 12.08 13.27
N GLU A 68 2.90 11.81 11.99
CA GLU A 68 4.16 11.26 11.48
C GLU A 68 4.96 12.34 10.76
N GLN A 69 6.26 12.43 11.07
CA GLN A 69 7.18 13.25 10.28
C GLN A 69 7.50 12.56 8.96
N THR A 70 7.21 13.22 7.84
CA THR A 70 7.57 12.73 6.50
C THR A 70 8.91 13.33 6.09
N THR A 71 10.02 12.72 6.54
CA THR A 71 11.38 13.15 6.19
C THR A 71 12.19 12.00 5.59
N SER A 72 11.78 11.53 4.41
CA SER A 72 12.61 10.58 3.66
C SER A 72 12.83 10.99 2.20
N ARG A 73 14.02 10.67 1.70
CA ARG A 73 14.41 10.95 0.31
C ARG A 73 13.53 10.09 -0.61
N SER A 74 13.20 10.56 -1.82
CA SER A 74 12.30 9.85 -2.75
C SER A 74 12.67 8.38 -2.99
N GLY A 75 13.96 8.04 -3.03
CA GLY A 75 14.43 6.65 -3.15
C GLY A 75 14.23 5.79 -1.88
N GLU A 76 14.24 6.40 -0.70
CA GLU A 76 13.93 5.73 0.57
C GLU A 76 12.42 5.44 0.67
N GLU A 77 11.57 6.40 0.28
CA GLU A 77 10.13 6.19 0.19
C GLU A 77 9.77 5.03 -0.76
N PHE A 78 10.43 4.94 -1.93
CA PHE A 78 10.18 3.87 -2.88
C PHE A 78 10.52 2.49 -2.28
N ARG A 79 11.69 2.35 -1.65
CA ARG A 79 12.09 1.11 -0.95
C ARG A 79 11.17 0.79 0.22
N ARG A 80 10.76 1.80 1.00
CA ARG A 80 9.78 1.66 2.09
C ARG A 80 8.46 1.10 1.56
N LYS A 81 7.92 1.66 0.48
CA LYS A 81 6.68 1.19 -0.17
C LYS A 81 6.77 -0.24 -0.68
N ILE A 82 7.89 -0.64 -1.30
CA ILE A 82 8.12 -2.03 -1.72
C ILE A 82 8.04 -2.97 -0.52
N ARG A 83 8.76 -2.65 0.57
CA ARG A 83 8.78 -3.47 1.78
C ARG A 83 7.39 -3.59 2.39
N ILE A 84 6.70 -2.46 2.61
CA ILE A 84 5.36 -2.44 3.19
C ILE A 84 4.40 -3.28 2.33
N SER A 85 4.45 -3.13 1.01
CA SER A 85 3.59 -3.88 0.10
C SER A 85 3.88 -5.39 0.11
N CYS A 86 5.17 -5.77 0.15
CA CYS A 86 5.57 -7.18 0.26
C CYS A 86 5.06 -7.80 1.57
N GLN A 87 5.35 -7.16 2.70
CA GLN A 87 4.94 -7.68 4.00
C GLN A 87 3.41 -7.71 4.14
N ALA A 88 2.70 -6.70 3.60
CA ALA A 88 1.24 -6.70 3.59
C ALA A 88 0.69 -7.87 2.75
N PHE A 89 1.29 -8.15 1.59
CA PHE A 89 0.88 -9.31 0.79
C PHE A 89 1.22 -10.66 1.48
N ASN A 90 2.30 -10.73 2.27
CA ASN A 90 2.60 -11.89 3.12
C ASN A 90 1.48 -12.14 4.16
N VAL A 91 1.00 -11.09 4.85
CA VAL A 91 -0.14 -11.18 5.78
C VAL A 91 -1.39 -11.66 5.03
N HIS A 92 -1.68 -11.09 3.85
CA HIS A 92 -2.81 -11.51 3.04
C HIS A 92 -2.76 -13.00 2.74
N ARG A 93 -1.63 -13.50 2.23
CA ARG A 93 -1.45 -14.91 1.91
C ARG A 93 -1.64 -15.81 3.12
N LEU A 94 -1.12 -15.41 4.27
CA LEU A 94 -1.25 -16.15 5.53
C LEU A 94 -2.69 -16.21 6.02
N LEU A 95 -3.41 -15.08 5.99
CA LEU A 95 -4.77 -14.97 6.52
C LEU A 95 -5.86 -15.30 5.48
N TRP A 96 -5.52 -15.50 4.21
CA TRP A 96 -6.49 -15.73 3.13
C TRP A 96 -7.52 -16.82 3.42
N PRO A 97 -7.16 -17.99 3.98
CA PRO A 97 -8.15 -19.02 4.31
C PRO A 97 -9.22 -18.56 5.31
N ARG A 98 -8.89 -17.62 6.21
CA ARG A 98 -9.82 -17.04 7.19
C ARG A 98 -10.55 -15.84 6.60
N LEU A 99 -9.85 -14.99 5.85
CA LEU A 99 -10.43 -13.82 5.18
C LEU A 99 -11.51 -14.22 4.17
N ARG A 100 -11.31 -15.30 3.42
CA ARG A 100 -12.32 -15.82 2.48
C ARG A 100 -13.54 -16.43 3.19
N ALA A 101 -13.47 -16.68 4.50
CA ALA A 101 -14.57 -17.19 5.31
C ALA A 101 -15.37 -16.07 6.01
N LEU A 102 -14.92 -14.82 5.92
CA LEU A 102 -15.66 -13.67 6.46
C LEU A 102 -17.04 -13.51 5.80
N PRO A 103 -17.99 -12.83 6.48
CA PRO A 103 -19.26 -12.43 5.90
C PRO A 103 -19.07 -11.72 4.55
N LEU A 104 -20.05 -11.86 3.66
CA LEU A 104 -19.96 -11.37 2.27
C LEU A 104 -19.58 -9.88 2.20
N LEU A 105 -20.16 -9.06 3.08
CA LEU A 105 -19.92 -7.62 3.12
C LEU A 105 -18.47 -7.30 3.53
N ASP A 106 -17.93 -7.98 4.54
CA ASP A 106 -16.56 -7.73 4.99
C ASP A 106 -15.53 -8.28 4.00
N ARG A 107 -15.84 -9.41 3.37
CA ARG A 107 -15.05 -9.93 2.25
C ARG A 107 -15.03 -8.94 1.07
N TYR A 108 -16.18 -8.35 0.74
CA TYR A 108 -16.28 -7.34 -0.31
C TYR A 108 -15.41 -6.12 -0.01
N LYS A 109 -15.52 -5.54 1.19
CA LYS A 109 -14.67 -4.42 1.62
C LYS A 109 -13.19 -4.79 1.51
N TYR A 110 -12.79 -5.96 2.01
CA TYR A 110 -11.40 -6.41 1.94
C TYR A 110 -10.90 -6.52 0.50
N VAL A 111 -11.68 -7.15 -0.37
CA VAL A 111 -11.29 -7.38 -1.77
C VAL A 111 -11.21 -6.06 -2.53
N SER A 112 -12.18 -5.17 -2.38
CA SER A 112 -12.22 -3.91 -3.11
C SER A 112 -11.15 -2.92 -2.63
N HIS A 113 -10.88 -2.84 -1.33
CA HIS A 113 -9.99 -1.83 -0.75
C HIS A 113 -8.54 -2.24 -0.54
N LYS A 114 -8.28 -3.54 -0.33
CA LYS A 114 -6.93 -4.06 -0.09
C LYS A 114 -6.45 -4.86 -1.27
N LEU A 115 -7.16 -5.93 -1.62
CA LEU A 115 -6.69 -6.87 -2.64
C LEU A 115 -6.59 -6.20 -4.00
N LEU A 116 -7.63 -5.49 -4.44
CA LEU A 116 -7.66 -4.81 -5.74
C LEU A 116 -6.53 -3.78 -5.86
N ARG A 117 -6.18 -3.07 -4.78
CA ARG A 117 -5.08 -2.10 -4.75
C ARG A 117 -3.73 -2.75 -5.06
N TRP A 118 -3.50 -3.98 -4.60
CA TRP A 118 -2.28 -4.73 -4.89
C TRP A 118 -2.23 -5.30 -6.30
N VAL A 119 -3.37 -5.77 -6.82
CA VAL A 119 -3.42 -6.37 -8.17
C VAL A 119 -3.65 -5.37 -9.29
N ALA A 120 -4.10 -4.14 -8.98
CA ALA A 120 -4.42 -3.08 -9.95
C ALA A 120 -3.27 -2.82 -10.94
N VAL A 121 -2.02 -2.83 -10.47
CA VAL A 121 -0.85 -2.62 -11.33
C VAL A 121 -0.74 -3.67 -12.44
N TYR A 122 -1.07 -4.93 -12.17
CA TYR A 122 -1.04 -5.99 -13.18
C TYR A 122 -2.18 -5.87 -14.18
N PHE A 123 -3.37 -5.45 -13.73
CA PHE A 123 -4.49 -5.14 -14.62
C PHE A 123 -4.17 -3.96 -15.54
N LEU A 124 -3.52 -2.91 -15.03
CA LEU A 124 -3.07 -1.79 -15.83
C LEU A 124 -2.01 -2.21 -16.86
N LEU A 125 -1.04 -3.04 -16.48
CA LEU A 125 -0.05 -3.58 -17.40
C LEU A 125 -0.70 -4.44 -18.49
N LEU A 126 -1.64 -5.32 -18.12
CA LEU A 126 -2.37 -6.15 -19.08
C LEU A 126 -3.19 -5.29 -20.04
N ALA A 127 -3.90 -4.27 -19.54
CA ALA A 127 -4.64 -3.34 -20.38
C ALA A 127 -3.72 -2.59 -21.36
N GLY A 128 -2.55 -2.16 -20.91
CA GLY A 128 -1.53 -1.53 -21.76
C GLY A 128 -1.02 -2.47 -22.86
N LEU A 129 -0.75 -3.74 -22.53
CA LEU A 129 -0.35 -4.76 -23.52
C LEU A 129 -1.45 -5.04 -24.55
N CYS A 130 -2.70 -5.19 -24.11
CA CYS A 130 -3.84 -5.36 -24.99
C CYS A 130 -4.03 -4.16 -25.92
N ALA A 131 -3.88 -2.93 -25.40
CA ALA A 131 -3.94 -1.72 -26.20
C ALA A 131 -2.82 -1.68 -27.25
N ALA A 132 -1.57 -1.96 -26.86
CA ALA A 132 -0.43 -2.02 -27.78
C ALA A 132 -0.64 -3.07 -28.89
N ALA A 133 -1.14 -4.26 -28.54
CA ALA A 133 -1.47 -5.31 -29.52
C ALA A 133 -2.62 -4.89 -30.45
N GLY A 134 -3.62 -4.16 -29.95
CA GLY A 134 -4.69 -3.58 -30.75
C GLY A 134 -4.18 -2.56 -31.76
N PHE A 135 -3.36 -1.60 -31.30
CA PHE A 135 -2.76 -0.59 -32.17
C PHE A 135 -1.78 -1.17 -33.19
N ALA A 136 -1.11 -2.28 -32.86
CA ALA A 136 -0.20 -2.95 -33.79
C ALA A 136 -0.93 -3.47 -35.03
N ARG A 137 -2.24 -3.77 -34.93
CA ARG A 137 -3.08 -4.10 -36.08
C ARG A 137 -3.37 -2.91 -36.99
N LEU A 138 -3.39 -1.69 -36.46
CA LEU A 138 -3.53 -0.45 -37.23
C LEU A 138 -2.20 -0.02 -37.87
N GLY A 139 -1.09 -0.36 -37.22
CA GLY A 139 0.26 -0.13 -37.69
C GLY A 139 1.26 -0.30 -36.56
N TRP A 140 2.29 -1.11 -36.76
CA TRP A 140 3.30 -1.40 -35.72
C TRP A 140 4.01 -0.12 -35.24
N TRP A 141 4.20 0.87 -36.11
CA TRP A 141 4.79 2.16 -35.77
C TRP A 141 3.88 3.02 -34.89
N ILE A 142 2.55 2.93 -35.03
CA ILE A 142 1.58 3.62 -34.18
C ILE A 142 1.63 3.03 -32.77
N ALA A 143 1.61 1.70 -32.68
CA ALA A 143 1.75 0.99 -31.40
C ALA A 143 3.08 1.35 -30.71
N PHE A 144 4.18 1.37 -31.47
CA PHE A 144 5.49 1.74 -30.96
C PHE A 144 5.51 3.18 -30.45
N ALA A 145 5.03 4.15 -31.24
CA ALA A 145 4.99 5.56 -30.87
C ALA A 145 4.14 5.82 -29.62
N LEU A 146 2.94 5.21 -29.54
CA LEU A 146 2.05 5.35 -28.38
C LEU A 146 2.63 4.72 -27.12
N THR A 147 3.25 3.55 -27.24
CA THR A 147 3.90 2.88 -26.09
C THR A 147 5.08 3.71 -25.58
N LEU A 148 5.87 4.27 -26.49
CA LEU A 148 7.00 5.13 -26.16
C LEU A 148 6.52 6.43 -25.48
N ALA A 149 5.47 7.06 -26.01
CA ALA A 149 4.87 8.25 -25.40
C ALA A 149 4.31 7.96 -24.00
N ALA A 150 3.61 6.84 -23.83
CA ALA A 150 3.06 6.42 -22.54
C ALA A 150 4.16 6.18 -21.49
N GLY A 151 5.31 5.62 -21.89
CA GLY A 151 6.48 5.45 -21.01
C GLY A 151 7.25 6.75 -20.75
N ALA A 152 7.34 7.64 -21.75
CA ALA A 152 8.06 8.90 -21.64
C ALA A 152 7.38 9.91 -20.70
N LEU A 153 6.04 9.93 -20.66
CA LEU A 153 5.26 10.84 -19.81
C LEU A 153 5.62 10.78 -18.31
N PRO A 154 5.61 9.61 -17.64
CA PRO A 154 6.01 9.53 -16.24
C PRO A 154 7.50 9.83 -16.04
N VAL A 155 8.38 9.48 -16.99
CA VAL A 155 9.81 9.83 -16.92
C VAL A 155 10.01 11.34 -16.98
N ALA A 156 9.34 12.03 -17.90
CA ALA A 156 9.35 13.49 -17.98
C ALA A 156 8.80 14.12 -16.68
N GLY A 157 7.78 13.52 -16.07
CA GLY A 157 7.26 13.94 -14.76
C GLY A 157 8.26 13.81 -13.61
N LEU A 158 9.26 12.91 -13.69
CA LEU A 158 10.34 12.83 -12.70
C LEU A 158 11.33 13.99 -12.82
N LEU A 159 11.44 14.59 -14.01
CA LEU A 159 12.29 15.76 -14.28
C LEU A 159 11.64 17.07 -13.82
N THR A 160 10.32 17.09 -13.60
CA THR A 160 9.64 18.28 -13.11
C THR A 160 9.67 18.36 -11.58
N ARG A 161 9.76 19.58 -11.04
CA ARG A 161 9.71 19.83 -9.59
C ARG A 161 8.29 19.82 -9.01
N GLY A 162 7.27 19.78 -9.86
CA GLY A 162 5.87 19.82 -9.45
C GLY A 162 4.91 19.71 -10.65
N GLY A 163 3.63 19.96 -10.39
CA GLY A 163 2.58 19.95 -11.40
C GLY A 163 1.92 18.58 -11.63
N PRO A 164 1.00 18.49 -12.61
CA PRO A 164 0.24 17.26 -12.87
C PRO A 164 1.11 16.10 -13.36
N LEU A 165 2.15 16.37 -14.16
CA LEU A 165 3.10 15.35 -14.62
C LEU A 165 3.88 14.72 -13.47
N ARG A 166 4.31 15.52 -12.48
CA ARG A 166 4.97 15.01 -11.28
C ARG A 166 4.05 14.09 -10.49
N LYS A 167 2.79 14.50 -10.29
CA LYS A 167 1.78 13.68 -9.60
C LYS A 167 1.54 12.35 -10.32
N LEU A 168 1.46 12.37 -11.65
CA LEU A 168 1.33 11.15 -12.45
C LEU A 168 2.54 10.23 -12.23
N ALA A 169 3.75 10.76 -12.28
CA ALA A 169 4.98 10.00 -12.03
C ALA A 169 5.00 9.39 -10.61
N ASP A 170 4.63 10.15 -9.59
CA ASP A 170 4.57 9.67 -8.21
C ASP A 170 3.53 8.55 -8.02
N VAL A 171 2.37 8.64 -8.69
CA VAL A 171 1.34 7.59 -8.69
C VAL A 171 1.84 6.33 -9.40
N MET A 172 2.50 6.48 -10.57
CA MET A 172 3.09 5.35 -11.28
C MET A 172 4.20 4.67 -10.47
N LEU A 173 5.05 5.44 -9.79
CA LEU A 173 6.05 4.91 -8.86
C LEU A 173 5.41 4.17 -7.68
N ALA A 174 4.31 4.66 -7.13
CA ALA A 174 3.58 3.98 -6.07
C ALA A 174 2.99 2.64 -6.53
N PHE A 175 2.41 2.59 -7.73
CA PHE A 175 1.93 1.33 -8.33
C PHE A 175 3.08 0.36 -8.61
N ALA A 176 4.19 0.85 -9.18
CA ALA A 176 5.37 0.03 -9.44
C ALA A 176 5.95 -0.56 -8.14
N ALA A 177 6.08 0.27 -7.08
CA ALA A 177 6.55 -0.18 -5.76
C ALA A 177 5.62 -1.28 -5.19
N THR A 178 4.31 -1.10 -5.33
CA THR A 178 3.31 -2.05 -4.87
C THR A 178 3.43 -3.38 -5.63
N GLY A 179 3.50 -3.34 -6.96
CA GLY A 179 3.64 -4.52 -7.81
C GLY A 179 4.95 -5.27 -7.58
N ILE A 180 6.07 -4.57 -7.41
CA ILE A 180 7.35 -5.18 -7.04
C ILE A 180 7.23 -5.85 -5.66
N GLY A 181 6.60 -5.19 -4.69
CA GLY A 181 6.37 -5.75 -3.36
C GLY A 181 5.56 -7.05 -3.40
N VAL A 182 4.48 -7.09 -4.17
CA VAL A 182 3.65 -8.29 -4.36
C VAL A 182 4.46 -9.41 -5.03
N LEU A 183 5.23 -9.12 -6.08
CA LEU A 183 6.09 -10.12 -6.73
C LEU A 183 7.13 -10.70 -5.77
N ARG A 184 7.75 -9.85 -4.94
CA ARG A 184 8.71 -10.28 -3.90
C ARG A 184 8.05 -11.19 -2.88
N SER A 185 6.84 -10.84 -2.43
CA SER A 185 6.06 -11.70 -1.53
C SER A 185 5.77 -13.05 -2.17
N VAL A 186 5.31 -13.10 -3.43
CA VAL A 186 5.02 -14.35 -4.15
C VAL A 186 6.28 -15.22 -4.27
N ARG A 187 7.45 -14.62 -4.48
CA ARG A 187 8.76 -15.30 -4.51
C ARG A 187 9.23 -15.82 -3.14
N GLY A 188 8.61 -15.37 -2.05
CA GLY A 188 8.92 -15.83 -0.69
C GLY A 188 9.79 -14.86 0.12
N ASP A 189 10.02 -13.63 -0.37
CA ASP A 189 10.81 -12.63 0.36
C ASP A 189 10.13 -12.26 1.69
N ARG A 190 10.95 -12.24 2.75
CA ARG A 190 10.55 -11.87 4.11
C ARG A 190 11.50 -10.79 4.62
N PHE A 191 10.96 -9.72 5.20
CA PHE A 191 11.74 -8.58 5.68
C PHE A 191 11.72 -8.55 7.21
N GLN A 192 12.79 -9.04 7.85
CA GLN A 192 12.85 -9.24 9.31
C GLN A 192 13.38 -8.05 10.13
N ILE A 193 14.20 -7.17 9.57
CA ILE A 193 14.87 -6.13 10.37
C ILE A 193 14.58 -4.76 9.75
N TRP A 194 13.79 -3.94 10.45
CA TRP A 194 13.69 -2.52 10.15
C TRP A 194 14.89 -1.81 10.78
N THR A 195 15.90 -1.50 9.97
CA THR A 195 16.92 -0.51 10.34
C THR A 195 16.36 0.88 10.00
N PRO A 196 16.21 1.81 10.98
CA PRO A 196 15.73 3.15 10.70
C PRO A 196 16.61 3.84 9.64
N PRO A 197 16.01 4.58 8.67
CA PRO A 197 16.78 5.28 7.65
C PRO A 197 17.70 6.33 8.29
N ALA A 198 18.87 6.56 7.67
CA ALA A 198 19.86 7.49 8.20
C ALA A 198 19.32 8.92 8.38
N SER A 199 18.32 9.33 7.59
CA SER A 199 17.65 10.62 7.72
C SER A 199 16.92 10.81 9.05
N ALA A 200 16.41 9.72 9.66
CA ALA A 200 15.76 9.77 10.97
C ALA A 200 16.76 9.95 12.13
N ARG A 201 18.06 9.66 11.91
CA ARG A 201 19.12 9.81 12.92
C ARG A 201 19.72 11.22 12.97
N GLY A 202 19.41 12.08 12.01
CA GLY A 202 19.97 13.43 11.91
C GLY A 202 19.28 14.49 12.78
N GLY A 203 18.17 14.15 13.46
CA GLY A 203 17.38 15.09 14.27
C GLY A 203 17.81 15.21 15.74
N GLU A 204 18.71 14.34 16.24
CA GLU A 204 19.04 14.25 17.67
C GLU A 204 20.40 14.88 18.05
N ARG A 205 20.93 15.83 17.29
CA ARG A 205 22.19 16.51 17.67
C ARG A 205 22.16 18.01 17.44
N THR A 206 21.38 18.76 18.21
CA THR A 206 21.67 20.18 18.54
C THR A 206 20.84 20.67 19.75
N GLU A 207 20.83 19.96 20.88
CA GLU A 207 20.51 20.59 22.18
C GLU A 207 21.41 19.95 23.24
N GLY A 208 22.44 20.69 23.67
CA GLY A 208 23.36 20.25 24.72
C GLY A 208 24.84 20.40 24.38
N ALA A 209 25.29 21.63 24.11
CA ALA A 209 26.65 22.05 24.42
C ALA A 209 26.72 23.58 24.47
N SER A 210 27.32 24.06 25.55
CA SER A 210 27.67 25.43 25.97
C SER A 210 26.54 26.34 26.43
#